data_AF-A0A2D9P5Z5-F1
#
_entry.id   AF-A0A2D9P5Z5-F1
#
_cell.length_a   1.000
_cell.length_b   1.000
_cell.length_c   1.000
_cell.angle_alpha   90.00
_cell.angle_beta   90.00
_cell.angle_gamma   90.00
#
_symmetry.space_group_name_H-M   'P 1'
#
loop_
_entity.id
_entity.type
_entity.pdbx_description
1 polymer ?
#
loop_
_entity_poly.entity_id
_entity_poly.type
_entity_poly.pdbx_seq_one_letter_code
_entity_poly.pdbx_strand_id
1 'polypeptide(L)'
;MKKIDFKSFLIGILSTLLCLLLLGSNSQKIISDEIICKKIIIKNDDFKDRMILSTDENGGKLQIKNKYGELINSLGASKNGNGFFSSYNNYGMASFSAGTGSNGNGLIKTFNKDGNIRTYIGSSSEGGLFNAYNNWDVNIAYMGCNKNQTGIIKLYNKHGETSWKETGEKK
;
A
#
# COMPACT_ATOMS: atom_id res chain seq x y z
N MET A 1 -29.70 -67.76 -1.89
CA MET A 1 -29.15 -66.42 -2.22
C MET A 1 -28.64 -65.79 -0.94
N LYS A 2 -27.37 -65.36 -0.87
CA LYS A 2 -26.86 -64.64 0.33
C LYS A 2 -27.58 -63.28 0.40
N LYS A 3 -28.28 -63.00 1.50
CA LYS A 3 -28.88 -61.66 1.74
C LYS A 3 -27.73 -60.67 1.93
N ILE A 4 -27.71 -59.63 1.10
CA ILE A 4 -26.81 -58.49 1.32
C ILE A 4 -27.30 -57.75 2.56
N ASP A 5 -26.41 -57.50 3.51
CA ASP A 5 -26.71 -56.70 4.70
C ASP A 5 -26.78 -55.20 4.31
N PHE A 6 -27.75 -54.47 4.87
CA PHE A 6 -27.99 -53.06 4.58
C PHE A 6 -26.76 -52.17 4.85
N LYS A 7 -25.94 -52.50 5.86
CA LYS A 7 -24.69 -51.77 6.16
C LYS A 7 -23.68 -51.95 5.03
N SER A 8 -23.51 -53.18 4.53
CA SER A 8 -22.65 -53.48 3.38
C SER A 8 -23.10 -52.74 2.11
N PHE A 9 -24.41 -52.65 1.87
CA PHE A 9 -24.97 -51.86 0.77
C PHE A 9 -24.65 -50.36 0.93
N LEU A 10 -24.83 -49.81 2.13
CA LEU A 10 -24.56 -48.40 2.42
C LEU A 10 -23.06 -48.06 2.27
N ILE A 11 -22.17 -48.96 2.73
CA ILE A 11 -20.72 -48.81 2.56
C ILE A 11 -20.36 -48.76 1.08
N GLY A 12 -20.95 -49.62 0.25
CA GLY A 12 -20.74 -49.61 -1.20
C GLY A 12 -21.16 -48.30 -1.87
N ILE A 13 -22.28 -47.72 -1.45
CA ILE A 13 -22.74 -46.40 -1.93
C ILE A 13 -21.75 -45.30 -1.52
N LEU A 14 -21.34 -45.28 -0.24
CA LEU A 14 -20.41 -44.28 0.29
C LEU A 14 -19.02 -44.37 -0.35
N SER A 15 -18.49 -45.57 -0.56
CA SER A 15 -17.21 -45.78 -1.24
C SER A 15 -17.27 -45.31 -2.70
N THR A 16 -18.39 -45.56 -3.37
CA THR A 16 -18.58 -45.10 -4.76
C THR A 16 -18.66 -43.58 -4.83
N LEU A 17 -19.40 -42.93 -3.93
CA LEU A 17 -19.46 -41.47 -3.81
C LEU A 17 -18.09 -40.85 -3.53
N LEU A 18 -17.30 -41.46 -2.62
CA LEU A 18 -15.96 -40.99 -2.30
C LEU A 18 -15.02 -41.09 -3.52
N CYS A 19 -15.05 -42.21 -4.24
CA CYS A 19 -14.26 -42.37 -5.47
C CYS A 19 -14.64 -41.33 -6.53
N LEU A 20 -15.94 -41.05 -6.70
CA LEU A 20 -16.41 -40.01 -7.63
C LEU A 20 -15.96 -38.61 -7.22
N LEU A 21 -15.97 -38.28 -5.92
CA LEU A 21 -15.47 -37.00 -5.40
C LEU A 21 -13.97 -36.83 -5.64
N LEU A 22 -13.18 -37.88 -5.41
CA LEU A 22 -11.73 -37.85 -5.61
C LEU A 22 -11.36 -37.72 -7.10
N LEU A 23 -12.08 -38.40 -8.00
CA LEU A 23 -11.88 -38.28 -9.45
C LEU A 23 -12.25 -36.89 -9.99
N GLY A 24 -13.21 -36.21 -9.36
CA GLY A 24 -13.62 -34.85 -9.73
C GLY A 24 -12.67 -33.74 -9.23
N SER A 25 -11.74 -34.05 -8.33
CA SER A 25 -10.81 -33.08 -7.75
C SER A 25 -9.67 -32.74 -8.72
N ASN A 26 -9.94 -31.91 -9.72
CA ASN A 26 -8.93 -31.35 -10.60
C ASN A 26 -8.67 -29.87 -10.29
N SER A 27 -7.40 -29.47 -10.30
CA SER A 27 -7.03 -28.06 -10.26
C SER A 27 -7.46 -27.39 -11.57
N GLN A 28 -8.52 -26.57 -11.53
CA GLN A 28 -8.93 -25.80 -12.70
C GLN A 28 -7.98 -24.62 -12.89
N LYS A 29 -7.20 -24.66 -13.98
CA LYS A 29 -6.50 -23.48 -14.46
C LYS A 29 -7.53 -22.55 -15.09
N ILE A 30 -7.72 -21.38 -14.51
CA ILE A 30 -8.55 -20.34 -15.11
C ILE A 30 -7.68 -19.60 -16.12
N ILE A 31 -8.07 -19.67 -17.40
CA ILE A 31 -7.52 -18.83 -18.47
C ILE A 31 -8.69 -17.99 -18.95
N SER A 32 -8.57 -16.69 -18.79
CA SER A 32 -9.57 -15.71 -19.21
C SER A 32 -8.88 -14.42 -19.58
N ASP A 33 -9.41 -13.73 -20.59
CA ASP A 33 -8.91 -12.42 -21.01
C ASP A 33 -9.30 -11.33 -20.01
N GLU A 34 -10.42 -11.50 -19.30
CA GLU A 34 -10.95 -10.51 -18.36
C GLU A 34 -11.59 -11.15 -17.12
N ILE A 35 -11.32 -10.57 -15.94
CA ILE A 35 -11.95 -10.95 -14.68
C ILE A 35 -12.78 -9.77 -14.17
N ILE A 36 -14.10 -9.86 -14.29
CA ILE A 36 -15.04 -8.85 -13.79
C ILE A 36 -15.48 -9.22 -12.37
N CYS A 37 -14.96 -8.50 -11.38
CA CYS A 37 -15.35 -8.69 -9.99
C CYS A 37 -15.12 -7.44 -9.15
N LYS A 38 -15.76 -7.37 -7.97
CA LYS A 38 -15.50 -6.29 -7.01
C LYS A 38 -14.21 -6.50 -6.21
N LYS A 39 -13.74 -7.74 -6.11
CA LYS A 39 -12.64 -8.13 -5.22
C LYS A 39 -11.95 -9.41 -5.68
N ILE A 40 -10.62 -9.37 -5.75
CA ILE A 40 -9.72 -10.53 -5.90
C ILE A 40 -8.88 -10.63 -4.62
N ILE A 41 -8.78 -11.83 -4.04
CA ILE A 41 -8.01 -12.09 -2.81
C ILE A 41 -7.06 -13.25 -3.07
N ILE A 42 -5.76 -13.02 -2.86
CA ILE A 42 -4.76 -14.08 -2.79
C ILE A 42 -4.58 -14.44 -1.33
N LYS A 43 -4.75 -15.73 -1.00
CA LYS A 43 -4.54 -16.30 0.34
C LYS A 43 -3.30 -17.20 0.36
N ASN A 44 -2.68 -17.38 1.51
CA ASN A 44 -1.64 -18.41 1.70
C ASN A 44 -2.28 -19.78 2.06
N ASP A 45 -1.44 -20.79 2.29
CA ASP A 45 -1.85 -22.16 2.66
C ASP A 45 -2.67 -22.23 3.96
N ASP A 46 -2.50 -21.26 4.87
CA ASP A 46 -3.32 -21.12 6.09
C ASP A 46 -4.64 -20.38 5.84
N PHE A 47 -5.03 -20.17 4.57
CA PHE A 47 -6.20 -19.40 4.14
C PHE A 47 -6.22 -17.93 4.61
N LYS A 48 -5.08 -17.36 4.99
CA LYS A 48 -4.95 -15.94 5.38
C LYS A 48 -4.72 -15.07 4.16
N ASP A 49 -5.42 -13.94 4.09
CA ASP A 49 -5.28 -12.96 3.02
C ASP A 49 -3.85 -12.39 2.96
N ARG A 50 -3.30 -12.27 1.76
CA ARG A 50 -1.96 -11.74 1.48
C ARG A 50 -1.97 -10.59 0.49
N MET A 51 -2.79 -10.67 -0.55
CA MET A 51 -2.98 -9.58 -1.51
C MET A 51 -4.46 -9.42 -1.79
N ILE A 52 -4.92 -8.18 -1.87
CA ILE A 52 -6.32 -7.84 -2.13
C ILE A 52 -6.36 -6.77 -3.21
N LEU A 53 -7.02 -7.06 -4.33
CA LEU A 53 -7.46 -6.06 -5.30
C LEU A 53 -8.95 -5.85 -5.06
N SER A 54 -9.39 -4.61 -4.88
CA SER A 54 -10.78 -4.31 -4.58
C SER A 54 -11.19 -2.95 -5.11
N THR A 55 -12.49 -2.74 -5.27
CA THR A 55 -13.07 -1.43 -5.54
C THR A 55 -14.11 -1.07 -4.48
N ASP A 56 -14.17 0.22 -4.12
CA ASP A 56 -15.21 0.81 -3.27
C ASP A 56 -15.69 2.16 -3.87
N GLU A 57 -16.55 2.89 -3.15
CA GLU A 57 -17.09 4.19 -3.59
C GLU A 57 -16.01 5.24 -3.90
N ASN A 58 -14.80 5.10 -3.33
CA ASN A 58 -13.67 5.99 -3.52
C ASN A 58 -12.76 5.53 -4.67
N GLY A 59 -12.99 4.34 -5.24
CA GLY A 59 -12.23 3.78 -6.36
C GLY A 59 -11.49 2.48 -6.04
N GLY A 60 -10.53 2.14 -6.91
CA GLY A 60 -9.75 0.91 -6.83
C GLY A 60 -8.62 0.97 -5.80
N LYS A 61 -8.33 -0.17 -5.16
CA LYS A 61 -7.25 -0.36 -4.19
C LYS A 61 -6.55 -1.71 -4.41
N LEU A 62 -5.23 -1.70 -4.35
CA LEU A 62 -4.37 -2.86 -4.17
C LEU A 62 -3.76 -2.81 -2.76
N GLN A 63 -3.84 -3.90 -2.03
CA GLN A 63 -3.35 -4.02 -0.65
C GLN A 63 -2.50 -5.29 -0.51
N ILE A 64 -1.38 -5.18 0.19
CA ILE A 64 -0.47 -6.29 0.49
C ILE A 64 -0.33 -6.41 2.01
N LYS A 65 -0.52 -7.63 2.52
CA LYS A 65 -0.43 -7.97 3.94
C LYS A 65 0.80 -8.84 4.23
N ASN A 66 1.42 -8.63 5.39
CA ASN A 66 2.54 -9.46 5.85
C ASN A 66 2.05 -10.83 6.38
N LYS A 67 2.99 -11.66 6.85
CA LYS A 67 2.68 -13.00 7.39
C LYS A 67 1.74 -12.99 8.61
N TYR A 68 1.73 -11.90 9.37
CA TYR A 68 0.86 -11.68 10.54
C TYR A 68 -0.53 -11.17 10.14
N GLY A 69 -0.76 -10.83 8.86
CA GLY A 69 -2.03 -10.30 8.36
C GLY A 69 -2.16 -8.78 8.41
N GLU A 70 -1.09 -8.08 8.79
CA GLU A 70 -1.05 -6.62 8.87
C GLU A 70 -0.79 -6.03 7.49
N LEU A 71 -1.44 -4.90 7.17
CA LEU A 71 -1.24 -4.17 5.92
C LEU A 71 0.17 -3.55 5.91
N ILE A 72 0.97 -3.86 4.88
CA ILE A 72 2.33 -3.32 4.73
C ILE A 72 2.49 -2.47 3.47
N ASN A 73 1.60 -2.61 2.48
CA ASN A 73 1.54 -1.73 1.32
C ASN A 73 0.10 -1.53 0.89
N SER A 74 -0.24 -0.30 0.49
CA SER A 74 -1.52 0.01 -0.16
C SER A 74 -1.34 1.09 -1.20
N LEU A 75 -1.93 0.90 -2.37
CA LEU A 75 -2.04 1.91 -3.41
C LEU A 75 -3.45 1.91 -3.98
N GLY A 76 -3.90 3.06 -4.48
CA GLY A 76 -5.24 3.19 -5.03
C GLY A 76 -5.71 4.63 -5.05
N ALA A 77 -7.03 4.80 -5.05
CA ALA A 77 -7.68 6.09 -4.97
C ALA A 77 -8.06 6.46 -3.52
N SER A 78 -7.76 7.71 -3.16
CA SER A 78 -8.17 8.34 -1.91
C SER A 78 -9.61 8.83 -2.01
N LYS A 79 -10.20 9.27 -0.88
CA LYS A 79 -11.56 9.82 -0.82
C LYS A 79 -11.79 11.02 -1.75
N ASN A 80 -10.73 11.74 -2.10
CA ASN A 80 -10.80 12.89 -3.01
C ASN A 80 -10.57 12.50 -4.47
N GLY A 81 -10.55 11.20 -4.80
CA GLY A 81 -10.23 10.68 -6.14
C GLY A 81 -8.75 10.68 -6.50
N ASN A 82 -7.89 11.26 -5.66
CA ASN A 82 -6.45 11.31 -5.91
C ASN A 82 -5.76 9.96 -5.69
N GLY A 83 -4.76 9.66 -6.51
CA GLY A 83 -3.91 8.48 -6.34
C GLY A 83 -3.01 8.57 -5.10
N PHE A 84 -2.81 7.44 -4.44
CA PHE A 84 -1.84 7.29 -3.35
C PHE A 84 -1.10 5.95 -3.44
N PHE A 85 0.08 5.90 -2.83
CA PHE A 85 0.84 4.71 -2.52
C PHE A 85 1.49 4.88 -1.14
N SER A 86 1.23 3.97 -0.22
CA SER A 86 1.76 3.99 1.14
C SER A 86 2.35 2.64 1.51
N SER A 87 3.46 2.67 2.25
CA SER A 87 4.05 1.50 2.89
C SER A 87 4.06 1.70 4.40
N TYR A 88 3.90 0.59 5.12
CA TYR A 88 3.79 0.56 6.58
C TYR A 88 4.83 -0.40 7.15
N ASN A 89 5.34 -0.08 8.33
CA ASN A 89 6.19 -0.98 9.11
C ASN A 89 5.34 -2.10 9.76
N ASN A 90 6.02 -3.03 10.44
CA ASN A 90 5.39 -4.17 11.14
C ASN A 90 4.64 -3.78 12.43
N TYR A 91 4.49 -2.49 12.71
CA TYR A 91 3.64 -1.96 13.78
C TYR A 91 2.42 -1.22 13.22
N GLY A 92 2.22 -1.26 11.89
CA GLY A 92 1.14 -0.56 11.21
C GLY A 92 1.36 0.94 11.03
N MET A 93 2.55 1.46 11.34
CA MET A 93 2.87 2.88 11.16
C MET A 93 3.43 3.11 9.75
N ALA A 94 3.01 4.19 9.10
CA ALA A 94 3.54 4.55 7.79
C ALA A 94 5.06 4.73 7.86
N SER A 95 5.79 4.17 6.90
CA SER A 95 7.22 4.41 6.67
C SER A 95 7.46 5.22 5.41
N PHE A 96 6.50 5.18 4.47
CA PHE A 96 6.53 5.88 3.19
C PHE A 96 5.12 6.23 2.73
N SER A 97 4.96 7.37 2.08
CA SER A 97 3.75 7.74 1.36
C SER A 97 4.09 8.59 0.15
N ALA A 98 3.50 8.29 -0.99
CA ALA A 98 3.53 9.11 -2.19
C ALA A 98 2.13 9.25 -2.78
N GLY A 99 1.89 10.29 -3.55
CA GLY A 99 0.60 10.49 -4.22
C GLY A 99 0.30 11.96 -4.48
N THR A 100 -0.98 12.23 -4.66
CA THR A 100 -1.48 13.58 -4.96
C THR A 100 -2.25 14.15 -3.77
N GLY A 101 -1.82 15.30 -3.27
CA GLY A 101 -2.50 16.05 -2.22
C GLY A 101 -3.84 16.62 -2.69
N SER A 102 -4.70 17.04 -1.76
CA SER A 102 -6.03 17.59 -2.08
C SER A 102 -6.01 18.83 -3.00
N ASN A 103 -4.88 19.52 -3.06
CA ASN A 103 -4.62 20.65 -3.96
C ASN A 103 -4.12 20.24 -5.35
N GLY A 104 -4.08 18.94 -5.66
CA GLY A 104 -3.58 18.42 -6.94
C GLY A 104 -2.05 18.31 -7.03
N ASN A 105 -1.31 18.73 -6.01
CA ASN A 105 0.15 18.64 -6.03
C ASN A 105 0.65 17.25 -5.67
N GLY A 106 1.66 16.77 -6.42
CA GLY A 106 2.39 15.56 -6.09
C GLY A 106 3.22 15.73 -4.82
N LEU A 107 3.29 14.68 -4.01
CA LEU A 107 4.11 14.62 -2.80
C LEU A 107 4.69 13.24 -2.55
N ILE A 108 5.81 13.21 -1.83
CA ILE A 108 6.46 12.05 -1.24
C ILE A 108 6.83 12.40 0.20
N LYS A 109 6.54 11.50 1.14
CA LYS A 109 6.87 11.61 2.56
C LYS A 109 7.57 10.33 2.99
N THR A 110 8.63 10.48 3.79
CA THR A 110 9.19 9.38 4.59
C THR A 110 8.92 9.64 6.05
N PHE A 111 8.86 8.57 6.83
CA PHE A 111 8.52 8.62 8.25
C PHE A 111 9.52 7.81 9.07
N ASN A 112 9.71 8.20 10.33
CA ASN A 112 10.47 7.39 11.28
C ASN A 112 9.64 6.18 11.78
N LYS A 113 10.22 5.38 12.69
CA LYS A 113 9.55 4.22 13.29
C LYS A 113 8.25 4.55 14.04
N ASP A 114 8.12 5.81 14.49
CA ASP A 114 7.02 6.34 15.29
C ASP A 114 6.00 7.11 14.42
N GLY A 115 6.09 7.02 13.09
CA GLY A 115 5.15 7.66 12.17
C GLY A 115 5.31 9.18 12.01
N ASN A 116 6.39 9.77 12.52
CA ASN A 116 6.70 11.19 12.32
C ASN A 116 7.44 11.41 11.01
N ILE A 117 7.10 12.47 10.29
CA ILE A 117 7.72 12.82 9.00
C ILE A 117 9.22 13.10 9.20
N ARG A 118 10.06 12.58 8.30
CA ARG A 118 11.50 12.85 8.27
C ARG A 118 11.93 13.53 6.99
N THR A 119 11.28 13.22 5.88
CA THR A 119 11.45 13.98 4.65
C THR A 119 10.12 14.25 3.98
N TYR A 120 10.04 15.39 3.29
CA TYR A 120 8.94 15.76 2.43
C TYR A 120 9.52 16.25 1.10
N ILE A 121 9.04 15.71 0.00
CA ILE A 121 9.29 16.19 -1.35
C ILE A 121 7.94 16.49 -1.97
N GLY A 122 7.79 17.62 -2.65
CA GLY A 122 6.54 17.88 -3.34
C GLY A 122 6.55 19.16 -4.14
N SER A 123 5.40 19.43 -4.75
CA SER A 123 5.16 20.64 -5.52
C SER A 123 4.25 21.60 -4.76
N SER A 124 4.40 22.88 -5.10
CA SER A 124 3.57 23.99 -4.61
C SER A 124 3.38 25.01 -5.73
N SER A 125 2.60 26.06 -5.47
CA SER A 125 2.49 27.22 -6.38
C SER A 125 3.83 27.93 -6.60
N GLU A 126 4.78 27.80 -5.68
CA GLU A 126 6.12 28.38 -5.78
C GLU A 126 7.12 27.43 -6.46
N GLY A 127 6.69 26.22 -6.88
CA GLY A 127 7.55 25.22 -7.50
C GLY A 127 7.80 24.00 -6.61
N GLY A 128 8.82 23.23 -6.96
CA GLY A 128 9.23 22.02 -6.23
C GLY A 128 9.98 22.34 -4.93
N LEU A 129 9.84 21.47 -3.94
CA LEU A 129 10.57 21.59 -2.68
C LEU A 129 10.96 20.24 -2.09
N PHE A 130 12.02 20.27 -1.30
CA PHE A 130 12.52 19.22 -0.44
C PHE A 130 12.68 19.78 0.97
N ASN A 131 12.19 19.05 1.97
CA ASN A 131 12.31 19.37 3.38
C ASN A 131 12.83 18.16 4.15
N ALA A 132 13.74 18.39 5.10
CA ALA A 132 14.17 17.38 6.07
C ALA A 132 13.86 17.84 7.50
N TYR A 133 13.48 16.89 8.36
CA TYR A 133 13.07 17.15 9.74
C TYR A 133 13.94 16.35 10.71
N ASN A 134 14.29 16.97 11.84
CA ASN A 134 15.04 16.31 12.90
C ASN A 134 14.11 15.47 13.81
N ASN A 135 14.67 14.92 14.90
CA ASN A 135 13.92 14.07 15.82
C ASN A 135 12.93 14.80 16.73
N TRP A 136 12.93 16.12 16.73
CA TRP A 136 11.95 16.98 17.42
C TRP A 136 10.90 17.53 16.46
N ASP A 137 10.81 16.96 15.26
CA ASP A 137 9.87 17.35 14.20
C ASP A 137 10.07 18.80 13.72
N VAL A 138 11.28 19.33 13.91
CA VAL A 138 11.70 20.65 13.43
C VAL A 138 12.34 20.52 12.06
N ASN A 139 11.94 21.37 11.11
CA ASN A 139 12.56 21.44 9.80
C ASN A 139 14.01 21.96 9.90
N ILE A 140 14.97 21.21 9.39
CA ILE A 140 16.40 21.53 9.46
C ILE A 140 17.05 21.77 8.10
N ALA A 141 16.35 21.44 7.01
CA ALA A 141 16.81 21.75 5.66
C ALA A 141 15.61 21.99 4.74
N TYR A 142 15.78 22.98 3.87
CA TYR A 142 14.88 23.28 2.77
C TYR A 142 15.71 23.44 1.48
N MET A 143 15.24 22.84 0.38
CA MET A 143 15.73 23.11 -0.96
C MET A 143 14.53 23.26 -1.89
N GLY A 144 14.50 24.32 -2.70
CA GLY A 144 13.37 24.57 -3.59
C GLY A 144 13.51 25.89 -4.31
N CYS A 145 12.38 26.55 -4.56
CA CYS A 145 12.30 27.85 -5.23
C CYS A 145 11.93 28.95 -4.23
N ASN A 146 12.48 30.15 -4.42
CA ASN A 146 11.99 31.35 -3.77
C ASN A 146 10.82 31.98 -4.57
N LYS A 147 10.24 33.08 -4.07
CA LYS A 147 9.15 33.80 -4.75
C LYS A 147 9.50 34.34 -6.14
N ASN A 148 10.79 34.49 -6.44
CA ASN A 148 11.31 34.94 -7.73
C ASN A 148 11.64 33.75 -8.66
N GLN A 149 11.15 32.53 -8.34
CA GLN A 149 11.44 31.30 -9.08
C GLN A 149 12.93 30.94 -9.17
N THR A 150 13.73 31.45 -8.24
CA THR A 150 15.16 31.14 -8.18
C THR A 150 15.40 30.03 -7.16
N GLY A 151 16.31 29.12 -7.50
CA GLY A 151 16.74 28.05 -6.60
C GLY A 151 17.29 28.61 -5.29
N ILE A 152 16.86 28.03 -4.17
CA ILE A 152 17.29 28.41 -2.83
C ILE A 152 17.50 27.17 -1.98
N ILE A 153 18.58 27.17 -1.20
CA ILE A 153 18.84 26.18 -0.15
C ILE A 153 18.94 26.92 1.18
N LYS A 154 18.29 26.40 2.21
CA LYS A 154 18.34 26.91 3.58
C LYS A 154 18.66 25.76 4.53
N LEU A 155 19.56 26.02 5.48
CA LEU A 155 19.84 25.15 6.60
C LEU A 155 19.43 25.85 7.89
N TYR A 156 18.75 25.13 8.76
CA TYR A 156 18.26 25.62 10.04
C TYR A 156 18.94 24.88 11.19
N ASN A 157 19.11 25.55 12.32
CA ASN A 157 19.58 24.91 13.54
C ASN A 157 18.51 23.96 14.10
N LYS A 158 18.83 23.32 15.23
CA LYS A 158 17.92 22.38 15.91
C LYS A 158 16.56 22.96 16.33
N HIS A 159 16.46 24.28 16.44
CA HIS A 159 15.25 25.01 16.84
C HIS A 159 14.49 25.61 15.64
N GLY A 160 14.98 25.43 14.41
CA GLY A 160 14.34 25.93 13.20
C GLY A 160 14.78 27.34 12.80
N GLU A 161 15.80 27.90 13.43
CA GLU A 161 16.33 29.22 13.10
C GLU A 161 17.33 29.11 11.94
N THR A 162 17.27 30.02 10.97
CA THR A 162 18.15 29.98 9.79
C THR A 162 19.60 30.15 10.21
N SER A 163 20.44 29.17 9.89
CA SER A 163 21.90 29.20 10.14
C SER A 163 22.69 29.50 8.88
N TRP A 164 22.23 29.03 7.73
CA TRP A 164 22.85 29.29 6.42
C TRP A 164 21.79 29.30 5.32
N LYS A 165 22.00 30.12 4.30
CA LYS A 165 21.15 30.21 3.10
C LYS A 165 22.00 30.63 1.91
N GLU A 166 21.72 30.05 0.75
CA GLU A 166 22.26 30.48 -0.53
C GLU A 166 21.18 30.49 -1.61
N THR A 167 21.32 31.39 -2.57
CA THR A 167 20.40 31.57 -3.70
C THR A 167 21.14 31.41 -5.01
N GLY A 168 20.50 30.82 -6.01
CA GLY A 168 21.06 30.71 -7.38
C GLY A 168 21.10 32.02 -8.17
N GLU A 169 20.99 33.17 -7.51
CA GLU A 169 21.11 34.47 -8.17
C GLU A 169 22.58 34.71 -8.52
N LYS A 170 22.84 35.17 -9.75
CA LYS A 170 24.19 35.51 -10.18
C LYS A 170 24.62 36.79 -9.46
N LYS A 171 25.69 36.70 -8.67
CA LYS A 171 26.35 37.85 -8.04
C LYS A 171 27.11 38.69 -9.08
#